data_AF-J9E1D3-F1
#
_entry.id   AF-J9E1D3-F1
#
_cell.length_a   1.000
_cell.length_b   1.000
_cell.length_c   1.000
_cell.angle_alpha   90.00
_cell.angle_beta   90.00
_cell.angle_gamma   90.00
#
_symmetry.space_group_name_H-M   'P 1'
#
loop_
_entity.id
_entity.type
_entity.pdbx_description
1 polymer ?
#
loop_
_entity_poly.entity_id
_entity_poly.type
_entity_poly.pdbx_seq_one_letter_code
_entity_poly.pdbx_strand_id
1 'polypeptide(L)'
;MPNLTYTYSWEQTNVYTQTARHPTLTGFTLSRSEDNGGAFDLVVNGGKTITLQFMRKPFEKLEKSFYIPWNEIVYVGDITMRLGPTAVVVNGRLEISEKCRQYYATNRLAPAMFASWHTSQYSGKLTSSSYSVQLLADSGKSFDSIPIPTTNEVYLVYDSSFADGYHSTLLIELLPSRIPEEIRLVHLSVNVAGNHFHTVFSAMPNLTYTYSWEQTNVYTQTVSGLVNAKGNLTKL
;
A
#
# COMPACT_ATOMS: atom_id res chain seq x y z
N MET A 1 -4.09 -50.66 9.41
CA MET A 1 -3.30 -49.45 9.09
C MET A 1 -2.91 -49.49 7.63
N PRO A 2 -3.35 -48.51 6.83
CA PRO A 2 -2.61 -48.15 5.63
C PRO A 2 -2.26 -46.65 5.61
N ASN A 3 -1.08 -46.40 5.06
CA ASN A 3 -0.39 -45.13 4.97
C ASN A 3 -1.18 -44.08 4.17
N LEU A 4 -1.27 -42.86 4.72
CA LEU A 4 -1.60 -41.66 3.94
C LEU A 4 -0.33 -41.18 3.26
N THR A 5 -0.22 -41.43 1.96
CA THR A 5 0.78 -40.83 1.08
C THR A 5 0.35 -39.38 0.82
N TYR A 6 1.13 -38.40 1.28
CA TYR A 6 0.91 -37.00 0.91
C TYR A 6 1.54 -36.75 -0.47
N THR A 7 0.72 -36.74 -1.51
CA THR A 7 1.12 -36.23 -2.82
C THR A 7 0.94 -34.71 -2.83
N TYR A 8 2.03 -33.96 -2.76
CA TYR A 8 2.01 -32.52 -3.01
C TYR A 8 1.77 -32.28 -4.51
N SER A 9 0.55 -31.85 -4.86
CA SER A 9 0.21 -31.38 -6.21
C SER A 9 0.55 -29.89 -6.28
N TRP A 10 1.59 -29.56 -7.03
CA TRP A 10 2.04 -28.19 -7.31
C TRP A 10 1.19 -27.45 -8.37
N GLU A 11 -0.06 -27.86 -8.63
CA GLU A 11 -0.88 -27.32 -9.74
C GLU A 11 -1.97 -26.29 -9.32
N GLN A 12 -2.04 -25.88 -8.05
CA GLN A 12 -3.28 -25.29 -7.50
C GLN A 12 -3.30 -23.78 -7.24
N THR A 13 -2.59 -22.94 -7.99
CA THR A 13 -2.59 -21.48 -7.77
C THR A 13 -3.04 -20.64 -8.95
N ASN A 14 -3.50 -21.22 -10.06
CA ASN A 14 -3.75 -20.49 -11.33
C ASN A 14 -5.18 -19.91 -11.43
N VAL A 15 -5.40 -18.70 -10.92
CA VAL A 15 -6.58 -17.86 -11.24
C VAL A 15 -6.29 -17.14 -12.55
N TYR A 16 -7.17 -17.32 -13.52
CA TYR A 16 -7.12 -16.61 -14.78
C TYR A 16 -7.80 -15.25 -14.65
N THR A 17 -7.07 -14.17 -14.92
CA THR A 17 -7.56 -12.81 -14.82
C THR A 17 -7.46 -12.11 -16.18
N GLN A 18 -8.55 -11.53 -16.69
CA GLN A 18 -8.56 -10.81 -17.95
C GLN A 18 -9.40 -9.52 -17.93
N THR A 19 -9.16 -8.63 -18.90
CA THR A 19 -9.99 -7.44 -19.13
C THR A 19 -11.30 -7.81 -19.85
N ALA A 20 -12.46 -7.46 -19.28
CA ALA A 20 -13.74 -8.01 -19.73
C ALA A 20 -14.37 -7.33 -20.96
N ARG A 21 -14.04 -6.07 -21.26
CA ARG A 21 -14.83 -5.23 -22.20
C ARG A 21 -14.03 -4.23 -23.05
N HIS A 22 -12.80 -4.54 -23.44
CA HIS A 22 -12.03 -3.67 -24.34
C HIS A 22 -11.51 -4.43 -25.57
N PRO A 23 -12.12 -4.27 -26.77
CA PRO A 23 -11.81 -5.09 -27.95
C PRO A 23 -10.36 -5.00 -28.45
N THR A 24 -9.67 -3.90 -28.18
CA THR A 24 -8.31 -3.64 -28.66
C THR A 24 -7.22 -3.77 -27.60
N LEU A 25 -7.57 -4.06 -26.34
CA LEU A 25 -6.63 -4.14 -25.20
C LEU A 25 -6.99 -5.33 -24.30
N THR A 26 -7.04 -6.51 -24.91
CA THR A 26 -7.29 -7.77 -24.23
C THR A 26 -5.95 -8.36 -23.80
N GLY A 27 -5.74 -8.45 -22.49
CA GLY A 27 -4.60 -9.11 -21.87
C GLY A 27 -5.09 -10.01 -20.75
N PHE A 28 -4.33 -11.07 -20.46
CA PHE A 28 -4.59 -11.95 -19.34
C PHE A 28 -3.32 -12.26 -18.56
N THR A 29 -3.50 -12.69 -17.32
CA THR A 29 -2.43 -13.21 -16.47
C THR A 29 -2.94 -14.40 -15.67
N LEU A 30 -2.01 -15.26 -15.26
CA LEU A 30 -2.27 -16.36 -14.35
C LEU A 30 -1.63 -16.00 -13.01
N SER A 31 -2.36 -16.18 -11.91
CA SER A 31 -1.77 -15.94 -10.60
C SER A 31 -0.64 -16.91 -10.31
N ARG A 32 0.39 -16.39 -9.65
CA ARG A 32 1.62 -17.10 -9.30
C ARG A 32 1.43 -17.95 -8.04
N SER A 33 2.24 -18.98 -7.90
CA SER A 33 2.34 -19.81 -6.69
C SER A 33 3.14 -19.15 -5.56
N GLU A 34 3.98 -18.17 -5.91
CA GLU A 34 4.74 -17.34 -4.97
C GLU A 34 3.79 -16.42 -4.17
N ASP A 35 4.25 -15.89 -3.03
CA ASP A 35 3.49 -14.99 -2.15
C ASP A 35 2.12 -15.55 -1.70
N ASN A 36 2.13 -16.74 -1.09
CA ASN A 36 0.92 -17.46 -0.65
C ASN A 36 -0.05 -17.87 -1.78
N GLY A 37 0.37 -17.81 -3.05
CA GLY A 37 -0.30 -18.53 -4.14
C GLY A 37 -1.52 -17.86 -4.76
N GLY A 38 -1.47 -16.54 -4.95
CA GLY A 38 -2.59 -15.79 -5.54
C GLY A 38 -2.25 -14.46 -6.18
N ALA A 39 -0.98 -14.04 -6.18
CA ALA A 39 -0.56 -12.75 -6.71
C ALA A 39 -0.63 -12.72 -8.24
N PHE A 40 -1.12 -11.61 -8.80
CA PHE A 40 -1.21 -11.39 -10.23
C PHE A 40 -0.91 -9.92 -10.56
N ASP A 41 -0.27 -9.69 -11.70
CA ASP A 41 0.04 -8.35 -12.19
C ASP A 41 -0.52 -8.19 -13.61
N LEU A 42 -1.10 -7.03 -13.89
CA LEU A 42 -1.61 -6.65 -15.22
C LEU A 42 -1.22 -5.21 -15.53
N VAL A 43 -0.68 -5.00 -16.72
CA VAL A 43 -0.46 -3.65 -17.27
C VAL A 43 -1.71 -3.23 -18.04
N VAL A 44 -2.22 -2.05 -17.72
CA VAL A 44 -3.47 -1.52 -18.26
C VAL A 44 -3.32 -0.02 -18.53
N ASN A 45 -4.11 0.50 -19.48
CA ASN A 45 -4.17 1.94 -19.69
C ASN A 45 -4.94 2.61 -18.54
N GLY A 46 -4.27 3.57 -17.88
CA GLY A 46 -4.83 4.36 -16.79
C GLY A 46 -5.84 5.43 -17.24
N GLY A 47 -6.34 6.19 -16.26
CA GLY A 47 -7.34 7.25 -16.44
C GLY A 47 -8.78 6.77 -16.55
N LYS A 48 -9.03 5.47 -16.38
CA LYS A 48 -10.35 4.86 -16.59
C LYS A 48 -10.64 3.75 -15.59
N THR A 49 -11.93 3.44 -15.45
CA THR A 49 -12.37 2.23 -14.77
C THR A 49 -12.20 1.04 -15.68
N ILE A 50 -11.46 0.03 -15.21
CA ILE A 50 -11.32 -1.27 -15.88
C ILE A 50 -12.20 -2.29 -15.18
N THR A 51 -12.70 -3.28 -15.93
CA THR A 51 -13.38 -4.44 -15.36
C THR A 51 -12.49 -5.66 -15.55
N LEU A 52 -12.09 -6.25 -14.43
CA LEU A 52 -11.34 -7.50 -14.37
C LEU A 52 -12.30 -8.67 -14.15
N GLN A 53 -12.04 -9.75 -14.86
CA GLN A 53 -12.78 -11.00 -14.75
C GLN A 53 -11.86 -12.09 -14.23
N PHE A 54 -12.26 -12.69 -13.10
CA PHE A 54 -11.53 -13.73 -12.39
C PHE A 54 -12.22 -15.08 -12.62
N MET A 55 -11.46 -16.07 -13.08
CA MET A 55 -11.96 -17.41 -13.39
C MET A 55 -11.05 -18.47 -12.77
N ARG A 56 -11.65 -19.36 -11.98
CA ARG A 56 -10.98 -20.54 -11.43
C ARG A 56 -12.03 -21.59 -11.08
N LYS A 57 -11.88 -22.83 -11.53
CA LYS A 57 -12.73 -23.93 -11.06
C LYS A 57 -12.29 -24.37 -9.64
N PRO A 58 -13.21 -24.79 -8.75
CA PRO A 58 -14.67 -24.88 -8.91
C PRO A 58 -15.42 -23.60 -8.47
N PHE A 59 -14.79 -22.44 -8.50
CA PHE A 59 -15.39 -21.17 -8.08
C PHE A 59 -16.24 -20.53 -9.19
N GLU A 60 -17.22 -19.73 -8.79
CA GLU A 60 -18.00 -18.91 -9.71
C GLU A 60 -17.12 -17.84 -10.36
N LYS A 61 -17.37 -17.56 -11.63
CA LYS A 61 -16.73 -16.45 -12.33
C LYS A 61 -17.13 -15.14 -11.64
N LEU A 62 -16.13 -14.31 -11.33
CA LEU A 62 -16.30 -13.04 -10.65
C LEU A 62 -15.84 -11.89 -11.54
N GLU A 63 -16.63 -10.83 -11.65
CA GLU A 63 -16.25 -9.58 -12.31
C GLU A 63 -16.18 -8.45 -11.28
N LYS A 64 -15.08 -7.70 -11.25
CA LYS A 64 -14.91 -6.51 -10.40
C LYS A 64 -14.35 -5.35 -11.22
N SER A 65 -14.80 -4.14 -10.90
CA SER A 65 -14.37 -2.92 -11.58
C SER A 65 -13.50 -2.06 -10.67
N PHE A 66 -12.38 -1.58 -11.21
CA PHE A 66 -11.40 -0.79 -10.48
C PHE A 66 -11.07 0.48 -11.27
N TYR A 67 -11.03 1.62 -10.59
CA TYR A 67 -10.51 2.85 -11.18
C TYR A 67 -8.99 2.84 -11.15
N ILE A 68 -8.35 2.99 -12.30
CA ILE A 68 -6.88 3.02 -12.42
C ILE A 68 -6.46 4.44 -12.77
N PRO A 69 -5.74 5.15 -11.89
CA PRO A 69 -5.20 6.48 -12.17
C PRO A 69 -4.17 6.46 -13.31
N TRP A 70 -3.81 7.64 -13.80
CA TRP A 70 -2.71 7.77 -14.76
C TRP A 70 -1.37 7.48 -14.07
N ASN A 71 -0.55 6.62 -14.69
CA ASN A 71 0.84 6.37 -14.30
C ASN A 71 1.04 5.99 -12.81
N GLU A 72 0.15 5.16 -12.25
CA GLU A 72 0.21 4.71 -10.85
C GLU A 72 0.13 3.18 -10.78
N ILE A 73 0.93 2.56 -9.90
CA ILE A 73 0.79 1.14 -9.55
C ILE A 73 -0.30 1.05 -8.47
N VAL A 74 -1.37 0.31 -8.78
CA VAL A 74 -2.55 0.21 -7.92
C VAL A 74 -2.65 -1.18 -7.30
N TYR A 75 -2.68 -1.23 -5.97
CA TYR A 75 -3.11 -2.43 -5.25
C TYR A 75 -4.65 -2.52 -5.26
N VAL A 76 -5.19 -3.59 -5.83
CA VAL A 76 -6.64 -3.78 -6.03
C VAL A 76 -7.35 -4.50 -4.87
N GLY A 77 -6.60 -4.90 -3.84
CA GLY A 77 -7.12 -5.64 -2.70
C GLY A 77 -7.32 -7.13 -2.94
N ASP A 78 -7.66 -7.85 -1.88
CA ASP A 78 -7.91 -9.28 -1.94
C ASP A 78 -9.21 -9.61 -2.67
N ILE A 79 -9.13 -10.64 -3.52
CA ILE A 79 -10.25 -11.09 -4.35
C ILE A 79 -10.77 -12.43 -3.81
N THR A 80 -11.81 -12.37 -2.98
CA THR A 80 -12.49 -13.57 -2.49
C THR A 80 -13.47 -14.11 -3.54
N MET A 81 -13.23 -15.34 -4.02
CA MET A 81 -14.14 -16.04 -4.92
C MET A 81 -15.05 -17.00 -4.15
N ARG A 82 -16.27 -17.20 -4.63
CA ARG A 82 -17.24 -18.13 -4.03
C ARG A 82 -17.18 -19.47 -4.74
N LEU A 83 -17.27 -20.55 -3.98
CA LEU A 83 -17.45 -21.88 -4.56
C LEU A 83 -18.76 -21.90 -5.35
N GLY A 84 -18.74 -22.54 -6.52
CA GLY A 84 -19.93 -22.74 -7.34
C GLY A 84 -21.00 -23.58 -6.64
N PRO A 85 -22.21 -23.67 -7.22
CA PRO A 85 -23.38 -24.33 -6.63
C PRO A 85 -23.21 -25.82 -6.30
N THR A 86 -22.07 -26.43 -6.62
CA THR A 86 -21.70 -27.81 -6.24
C THR A 86 -20.98 -27.94 -4.90
N ALA A 87 -20.62 -26.84 -4.22
CA ALA A 87 -20.06 -26.91 -2.87
C ALA A 87 -21.14 -26.71 -1.81
N VAL A 88 -21.06 -27.51 -0.74
CA VAL A 88 -21.95 -27.43 0.42
C VAL A 88 -22.02 -26.00 0.92
N VAL A 89 -23.23 -25.43 0.80
CA VAL A 89 -23.50 -24.05 1.12
C VAL A 89 -23.47 -23.88 2.63
N VAL A 90 -22.37 -23.35 3.19
CA VAL A 90 -22.45 -22.67 4.49
C VAL A 90 -23.17 -21.35 4.21
N ASN A 91 -24.50 -21.43 4.22
CA ASN A 91 -25.42 -20.31 4.05
C ASN A 91 -25.26 -19.38 5.25
N GLY A 92 -24.26 -18.52 5.19
CA GLY A 92 -24.07 -17.42 6.10
C GLY A 92 -23.66 -16.23 5.27
N ARG A 93 -24.62 -15.62 4.58
CA ARG A 93 -24.49 -14.20 4.28
C ARG A 93 -24.44 -13.56 5.66
N LEU A 94 -23.26 -13.26 6.18
CA LEU A 94 -23.12 -12.33 7.30
C LEU A 94 -23.50 -10.97 6.73
N GLU A 95 -24.80 -10.78 6.48
CA GLU A 95 -25.34 -9.47 6.20
C GLU A 95 -24.98 -8.64 7.41
N ILE A 96 -24.17 -7.60 7.17
CA ILE A 96 -23.83 -6.63 8.20
C ILE A 96 -25.13 -6.17 8.82
N SER A 97 -25.25 -6.39 10.14
CA SER A 97 -26.42 -6.00 10.91
C SER A 97 -26.74 -4.54 10.64
N GLU A 98 -28.03 -4.19 10.56
CA GLU A 98 -28.46 -2.80 10.35
C GLU A 98 -27.86 -1.86 11.42
N LYS A 99 -27.69 -2.37 12.64
CA LYS A 99 -26.99 -1.69 13.73
C LYS A 99 -25.54 -1.36 13.33
N CYS A 100 -24.78 -2.34 12.84
CA CYS A 100 -23.40 -2.14 12.36
C CYS A 100 -23.33 -1.15 11.19
N ARG A 101 -24.28 -1.20 10.25
CA ARG A 101 -24.36 -0.27 9.12
C ARG A 101 -24.56 1.17 9.59
N GLN A 102 -25.46 1.36 10.55
CA GLN A 102 -25.73 2.66 11.13
C GLN A 102 -24.53 3.18 11.92
N TYR A 103 -23.86 2.33 12.73
CA TYR A 103 -22.62 2.71 13.41
C TYR A 103 -21.53 3.16 12.44
N TYR A 104 -21.30 2.40 11.36
CA TYR A 104 -20.33 2.76 10.33
C TYR A 104 -20.67 4.11 9.68
N ALA A 105 -21.95 4.38 9.42
CA ALA A 105 -22.41 5.64 8.82
C ALA A 105 -22.33 6.85 9.79
N THR A 106 -22.53 6.63 11.09
CA THR A 106 -22.51 7.71 12.10
C THR A 106 -21.11 8.06 12.59
N ASN A 107 -20.16 7.13 12.51
CA ASN A 107 -18.81 7.35 13.00
C ASN A 107 -18.04 8.32 12.07
N ARG A 108 -17.77 9.53 12.57
CA ARG A 108 -17.07 10.59 11.82
C ARG A 108 -15.56 10.65 12.09
N LEU A 109 -15.01 9.70 12.84
CA LEU A 109 -13.56 9.67 13.08
C LEU A 109 -12.84 9.47 11.74
N ALA A 110 -12.06 10.47 11.34
CA ALA A 110 -11.21 10.42 10.16
C ALA A 110 -9.75 10.58 10.60
N PRO A 111 -8.82 9.78 10.04
CA PRO A 111 -7.41 9.94 10.40
C PRO A 111 -6.86 11.26 9.85
N ALA A 112 -5.93 11.86 10.57
CA ALA A 112 -5.06 12.90 10.03
C ALA A 112 -3.73 12.27 9.60
N MET A 113 -3.20 12.68 8.46
CA MET A 113 -1.95 12.14 7.90
C MET A 113 -0.98 13.27 7.59
N PHE A 114 0.26 13.13 8.06
CA PHE A 114 1.32 14.12 7.90
C PHE A 114 2.55 13.45 7.30
N ALA A 115 2.90 13.82 6.08
CA ALA A 115 4.09 13.29 5.41
C ALA A 115 5.33 14.10 5.82
N SER A 116 6.45 13.44 6.11
CA SER A 116 7.67 14.09 6.60
C SER A 116 8.29 15.08 5.62
N TRP A 117 8.01 14.98 4.32
CA TRP A 117 8.54 15.93 3.35
C TRP A 117 7.99 17.36 3.54
N HIS A 118 6.83 17.53 4.20
CA HIS A 118 6.30 18.86 4.52
C HIS A 118 7.19 19.63 5.52
N THR A 119 7.90 18.92 6.40
CA THR A 119 8.82 19.53 7.37
C THR A 119 10.27 19.58 6.88
N SER A 120 10.57 18.94 5.73
CA SER A 120 11.93 18.88 5.17
C SER A 120 12.24 19.95 4.12
N GLN A 121 11.40 20.98 3.96
CA GLN A 121 11.60 22.05 2.99
C GLN A 121 12.56 23.11 3.53
N TYR A 122 13.86 22.79 3.59
CA TYR A 122 14.88 23.81 3.86
C TYR A 122 15.41 24.39 2.54
N SER A 123 15.27 25.70 2.41
CA SER A 123 15.77 26.53 1.30
C SER A 123 16.78 27.58 1.81
N GLY A 124 17.54 27.25 2.85
CA GLY A 124 18.54 28.15 3.40
C GLY A 124 19.85 28.10 2.63
N LYS A 125 20.52 29.26 2.52
CA LYS A 125 21.85 29.39 1.94
C LYS A 125 22.84 28.54 2.74
N LEU A 126 23.30 27.45 2.13
CA LEU A 126 24.37 26.62 2.67
C LEU A 126 25.60 27.50 2.91
N THR A 127 26.02 27.64 4.17
CA THR A 127 27.25 28.35 4.48
C THR A 127 28.42 27.53 3.96
N SER A 128 29.18 28.09 3.02
CA SER A 128 30.41 27.51 2.48
C SER A 128 31.51 27.54 3.55
N SER A 129 31.38 26.69 4.56
CA SER A 129 32.49 26.36 5.46
C SER A 129 33.14 25.11 4.92
N SER A 130 34.46 25.16 4.72
CA SER A 130 35.24 24.10 4.08
C SER A 130 35.22 22.75 4.81
N TYR A 131 34.62 22.68 6.01
CA TYR A 131 34.65 21.50 6.90
C TYR A 131 33.42 21.36 7.81
N SER A 132 32.24 21.92 7.49
CA SER A 132 31.07 21.76 8.36
C SER A 132 29.97 20.93 7.71
N VAL A 133 29.81 19.70 8.18
CA VAL A 133 28.57 18.94 8.02
C VAL A 133 27.43 19.77 8.62
N GLN A 134 26.43 20.09 7.81
CA GLN A 134 25.23 20.78 8.24
C GLN A 134 24.17 19.74 8.61
N LEU A 135 23.69 19.80 9.85
CA LEU A 135 22.61 18.94 10.33
C LEU A 135 21.30 19.72 10.26
N LEU A 136 20.32 19.17 9.54
CA LEU A 136 18.98 19.71 9.45
C LEU A 136 18.08 18.93 10.40
N ALA A 137 17.92 19.44 11.62
CA ALA A 137 17.16 18.78 12.68
C ALA A 137 15.71 18.46 12.27
N ASP A 138 15.03 19.38 11.57
CA ASP A 138 13.62 19.24 11.19
C ASP A 138 13.35 18.10 10.20
N SER A 139 14.36 17.73 9.41
CA SER A 139 14.30 16.62 8.45
C SER A 139 15.13 15.41 8.86
N GLY A 140 15.84 15.50 9.99
CA GLY A 140 16.75 14.45 10.43
C GLY A 140 17.83 14.09 9.41
N LYS A 141 18.20 15.02 8.50
CA LYS A 141 19.18 14.77 7.43
C LYS A 141 20.46 15.57 7.65
N SER A 142 21.56 15.04 7.15
CA SER A 142 22.85 15.72 7.11
C SER A 142 23.23 16.08 5.69
N PHE A 143 23.81 17.25 5.53
CA PHE A 143 24.29 17.78 4.27
C PHE A 143 25.76 18.14 4.39
N ASP A 144 26.57 17.79 3.39
CA ASP A 144 27.99 18.18 3.33
C ASP A 144 28.38 18.58 1.91
N SER A 145 29.38 19.47 1.78
CA SER A 145 29.91 19.86 0.48
C SER A 145 31.41 20.10 0.50
N ILE A 146 32.10 19.49 -0.47
CA ILE A 146 33.55 19.57 -0.61
C ILE A 146 33.86 20.25 -1.95
N PRO A 147 34.61 21.37 -1.97
CA PRO A 147 34.98 22.03 -3.22
C PRO A 147 35.92 21.13 -4.02
N ILE A 148 35.67 21.02 -5.33
CA ILE A 148 36.60 20.32 -6.22
C ILE A 148 37.76 21.27 -6.53
N PRO A 149 39.02 20.90 -6.23
CA PRO A 149 40.17 21.74 -6.54
C PRO A 149 40.21 22.08 -8.03
N THR A 150 40.64 23.29 -8.39
CA THR A 150 40.75 23.82 -9.77
C THR A 150 39.45 24.26 -10.45
N THR A 151 38.29 23.96 -9.88
CA THR A 151 37.00 24.46 -10.36
C THR A 151 36.44 25.49 -9.38
N ASN A 152 36.34 26.76 -9.77
CA ASN A 152 35.95 27.85 -8.86
C ASN A 152 34.48 27.78 -8.38
N GLU A 153 33.65 26.92 -8.98
CA GLU A 153 32.19 26.92 -8.79
C GLU A 153 31.57 25.51 -8.65
N VAL A 154 32.39 24.46 -8.58
CA VAL A 154 31.89 23.07 -8.51
C VAL A 154 32.23 22.44 -7.17
N TYR A 155 31.23 21.78 -6.59
CA TYR A 155 31.30 21.13 -5.29
C TYR A 155 30.81 19.68 -5.44
N LEU A 156 31.49 18.75 -4.79
CA LEU A 156 30.93 17.44 -4.48
C LEU A 156 29.95 17.63 -3.32
N VAL A 157 28.71 17.20 -3.50
CA VAL A 157 27.64 17.37 -2.51
C VAL A 157 27.18 16.02 -2.02
N TYR A 158 27.08 15.88 -0.70
CA TYR A 158 26.47 14.74 -0.02
C TYR A 158 25.17 15.19 0.65
N ASP A 159 24.07 14.48 0.35
CA ASP A 159 22.80 14.62 1.07
C ASP A 159 22.40 13.23 1.56
N SER A 160 22.28 13.08 2.88
CA SER A 160 21.95 11.79 3.50
C SER A 160 20.54 11.33 3.15
N SER A 161 19.67 12.16 2.56
CA SER A 161 18.36 11.73 2.08
C SER A 161 18.43 10.69 0.95
N PHE A 162 19.59 10.55 0.29
CA PHE A 162 19.84 9.53 -0.73
C PHE A 162 20.59 8.30 -0.20
N ALA A 163 20.93 8.27 1.09
CA ALA A 163 21.64 7.15 1.70
C ALA A 163 20.67 6.01 2.04
N ASP A 164 21.18 4.79 1.99
CA ASP A 164 20.46 3.61 2.48
C ASP A 164 20.09 3.81 3.97
N GLY A 165 18.82 3.62 4.30
CA GLY A 165 18.28 3.86 5.64
C GLY A 165 17.59 5.21 5.84
N TYR A 166 17.61 6.11 4.84
CA TYR A 166 16.70 7.26 4.85
C TYR A 166 15.32 6.86 4.32
N HIS A 167 14.35 6.74 5.22
CA HIS A 167 13.01 6.31 4.87
C HIS A 167 12.03 7.48 4.77
N SER A 168 11.07 7.35 3.86
CA SER A 168 9.94 8.26 3.77
C SER A 168 8.89 7.88 4.81
N THR A 169 8.61 8.77 5.76
CA THR A 169 7.69 8.48 6.86
C THR A 169 6.36 9.21 6.72
N LEU A 170 5.28 8.55 7.12
CA LEU A 170 3.93 9.09 7.21
C LEU A 170 3.45 8.96 8.65
N LEU A 171 3.31 10.08 9.35
CA LEU A 171 2.69 10.13 10.68
C LEU A 171 1.17 10.12 10.50
N ILE A 172 0.50 9.18 11.16
CA ILE A 172 -0.94 8.96 11.04
C ILE A 172 -1.55 9.04 12.43
N GLU A 173 -2.38 10.06 12.65
CA GLU A 173 -3.23 10.14 13.84
C GLU A 173 -4.48 9.31 13.58
N LEU A 174 -4.56 8.14 14.22
CA LEU A 174 -5.63 7.15 13.99
C LEU A 174 -6.88 7.46 14.81
N LEU A 175 -6.69 7.85 16.07
CA LEU A 175 -7.79 8.19 16.99
C LEU A 175 -7.47 9.46 17.80
N PRO A 176 -8.46 10.34 18.03
CA PRO A 176 -8.31 11.51 18.89
C PRO A 176 -8.33 11.15 20.38
N SER A 177 -8.24 12.16 21.24
CA SER A 177 -8.28 12.01 22.70
C SER A 177 -9.63 11.53 23.25
N ARG A 178 -10.75 11.82 22.58
CA ARG A 178 -12.09 11.35 22.95
C ARG A 178 -12.59 10.38 21.90
N ILE A 179 -12.78 9.13 22.28
CA ILE A 179 -13.29 8.07 21.42
C ILE A 179 -14.62 7.53 21.96
N PRO A 180 -15.56 7.10 21.09
CA PRO A 180 -16.75 6.36 21.51
C PRO A 180 -16.37 5.05 22.20
N GLU A 181 -17.10 4.66 23.25
CA GLU A 181 -16.83 3.45 24.04
C GLU A 181 -17.05 2.14 23.24
N GLU A 182 -17.76 2.22 22.11
CA GLU A 182 -18.09 1.06 21.29
C GLU A 182 -16.91 0.59 20.42
N ILE A 183 -15.95 1.47 20.11
CA ILE A 183 -14.82 1.15 19.22
C ILE A 183 -13.80 0.33 19.98
N ARG A 184 -13.41 -0.83 19.42
CA ARG A 184 -12.45 -1.74 20.04
C ARG A 184 -11.22 -1.95 19.20
N LEU A 185 -11.38 -1.95 17.88
CA LEU A 185 -10.31 -2.25 16.94
C LEU A 185 -10.20 -1.19 15.86
N VAL A 186 -8.96 -0.93 15.45
CA VAL A 186 -8.61 0.01 14.40
C VAL A 186 -7.74 -0.70 13.37
N HIS A 187 -8.28 -0.86 12.17
CA HIS A 187 -7.58 -1.44 11.03
C HIS A 187 -6.96 -0.33 10.20
N LEU A 188 -5.63 -0.28 10.16
CA LEU A 188 -4.86 0.63 9.33
C LEU A 188 -4.42 -0.10 8.06
N SER A 189 -4.69 0.51 6.91
CA SER A 189 -4.20 0.08 5.61
C SER A 189 -3.51 1.25 4.91
N VAL A 190 -2.29 1.03 4.39
CA VAL A 190 -1.50 2.04 3.68
C VAL A 190 -1.04 1.45 2.36
N ASN A 191 -1.32 2.16 1.26
CA ASN A 191 -0.88 1.77 -0.08
C ASN A 191 0.06 2.85 -0.65
N VAL A 192 1.28 2.46 -1.03
CA VAL A 192 2.28 3.35 -1.63
C VAL A 192 3.04 2.60 -2.72
N ALA A 193 3.06 3.13 -3.95
CA ALA A 193 3.78 2.53 -5.08
C ALA A 193 3.49 1.03 -5.29
N GLY A 194 2.24 0.61 -5.08
CA GLY A 194 1.81 -0.80 -5.17
C GLY A 194 2.09 -1.65 -3.93
N ASN A 195 2.93 -1.20 -2.99
CA ASN A 195 3.09 -1.86 -1.71
C ASN A 195 1.83 -1.69 -0.85
N HIS A 196 1.40 -2.78 -0.23
CA HIS A 196 0.26 -2.81 0.68
C HIS A 196 0.73 -3.15 2.09
N PHE A 197 0.43 -2.27 3.03
CA PHE A 197 0.66 -2.50 4.45
C PHE A 197 -0.67 -2.54 5.19
N HIS A 198 -0.88 -3.55 6.03
CA HIS A 198 -2.06 -3.68 6.87
C HIS A 198 -1.69 -4.09 8.29
N THR A 199 -2.30 -3.45 9.28
CA THR A 199 -2.13 -3.78 10.69
C THR A 199 -3.39 -3.43 11.49
N VAL A 200 -3.54 -4.04 12.67
CA VAL A 200 -4.69 -3.88 13.54
C VAL A 200 -4.23 -3.45 14.93
N PHE A 201 -4.87 -2.42 15.47
CA PHE A 201 -4.59 -1.89 16.80
C PHE A 201 -5.82 -2.01 17.70
N SER A 202 -5.60 -2.13 19.01
CA SER A 202 -6.64 -1.90 20.01
C SER A 202 -6.94 -0.40 20.12
N ALA A 203 -8.22 -0.06 20.28
CA ALA A 203 -8.65 1.32 20.37
C ALA A 203 -8.16 1.97 21.69
N MET A 204 -7.46 3.09 21.56
CA MET A 204 -6.95 3.89 22.68
C MET A 204 -7.04 5.38 22.33
N PRO A 205 -7.32 6.26 23.30
CA PRO A 205 -7.19 7.71 23.12
C PRO A 205 -5.80 8.10 22.61
N ASN A 206 -5.75 9.08 21.69
CA ASN A 206 -4.50 9.58 21.08
C ASN A 206 -3.65 8.49 20.40
N LEU A 207 -4.30 7.53 19.76
CA LEU A 207 -3.60 6.48 19.02
C LEU A 207 -2.98 7.08 17.75
N THR A 208 -1.65 7.06 17.67
CA THR A 208 -0.87 7.51 16.52
C THR A 208 0.03 6.38 16.01
N TYR A 209 0.30 6.36 14.71
CA TYR A 209 1.22 5.41 14.09
C TYR A 209 2.10 6.08 13.05
N THR A 210 3.39 5.77 13.05
CA THR A 210 4.34 6.23 12.03
C THR A 210 4.61 5.09 11.06
N TYR A 211 4.14 5.22 9.83
CA TYR A 211 4.47 4.31 8.74
C TYR A 211 5.80 4.74 8.11
N SER A 212 6.70 3.79 7.90
CA SER A 212 8.00 4.02 7.25
C SER A 212 8.04 3.30 5.90
N TRP A 213 8.48 3.98 4.86
CA TRP A 213 8.57 3.45 3.50
C TRP A 213 9.99 3.55 2.95
N GLU A 214 10.49 2.41 2.47
CA GLU A 214 11.81 2.20 1.87
C GLU A 214 12.02 2.89 0.51
N GLN A 215 11.09 3.74 0.06
CA GLN A 215 11.14 4.39 -1.25
C GLN A 215 11.19 3.39 -2.42
N THR A 216 10.73 2.15 -2.22
CA THR A 216 10.67 1.12 -3.25
C THR A 216 9.23 0.79 -3.64
N ASN A 217 9.01 0.34 -4.88
CA ASN A 217 7.72 -0.20 -5.31
C ASN A 217 7.55 -1.68 -4.91
N VAL A 218 6.41 -2.28 -5.24
CA VAL A 218 6.12 -3.71 -4.98
C VAL A 218 7.11 -4.67 -5.64
N TYR A 219 7.84 -4.23 -6.66
CA TYR A 219 8.87 -5.00 -7.35
C TYR A 219 10.27 -4.73 -6.81
N THR A 220 10.40 -4.12 -5.63
CA THR A 220 11.67 -3.76 -4.97
C THR A 220 12.55 -2.76 -5.74
N GLN A 221 11.97 -2.02 -6.68
CA GLN A 221 12.69 -0.99 -7.43
C GLN A 221 12.57 0.36 -6.74
N THR A 222 13.67 1.11 -6.64
CA THR A 222 13.68 2.48 -6.10
C THR A 222 12.79 3.40 -6.92
N VAL A 223 11.96 4.18 -6.23
CA VAL A 223 11.07 5.18 -6.80
C VAL A 223 11.59 6.56 -6.43
N SER A 224 11.75 7.41 -7.44
CA SER A 224 12.22 8.78 -7.28
C SER A 224 11.07 9.79 -7.31
N GLY A 225 11.28 10.94 -6.66
CA GLY A 225 10.32 12.03 -6.62
C GLY A 225 9.19 11.83 -5.61
N LEU A 226 8.06 12.50 -5.85
CA LEU A 226 6.89 12.44 -4.97
C LEU A 226 5.94 11.33 -5.40
N VAL A 227 5.45 10.57 -4.42
CA VAL A 227 4.53 9.44 -4.64
C VAL A 227 3.28 9.62 -3.79
N ASN A 228 2.12 9.33 -4.37
CA ASN A 228 0.86 9.34 -3.66
C ASN A 228 0.75 8.13 -2.72
N ALA A 229 0.39 8.40 -1.47
CA ALA A 229 0.03 7.39 -0.48
C ALA A 229 -1.49 7.40 -0.25
N LYS A 230 -2.11 6.22 -0.21
CA LYS A 230 -3.54 6.05 0.12
C LYS A 230 -3.66 5.32 1.45
N GLY A 231 -4.05 6.05 2.50
CA GLY A 231 -4.41 5.51 3.80
C GLY A 231 -5.91 5.21 3.89
N ASN A 232 -6.27 4.01 4.34
CA ASN A 232 -7.64 3.66 4.70
C ASN A 232 -7.70 3.21 6.16
N LEU A 233 -8.73 3.67 6.87
CA LEU A 233 -8.95 3.39 8.28
C LEU A 233 -10.35 2.80 8.49
N THR A 234 -10.40 1.50 8.81
CA THR A 234 -11.65 0.82 9.19
C THR A 234 -11.69 0.68 10.71
N LYS A 235 -12.82 1.01 11.33
CA LYS A 235 -13.02 0.92 12.78
C LYS A 235 -14.09 -0.12 13.08
N LEU A 236 -13.85 -0.99 14.06
CA LEU A 236 -14.77 -2.04 14.49
C LEU A 236 -14.97 -2.01 16.01
#